data_AF-A0A255HUW0-F1
#
_entry.id   AF-A0A255HUW0-F1
#
_cell.length_a   1.000
_cell.length_b   1.000
_cell.length_c   1.000
_cell.angle_alpha   90.00
_cell.angle_beta   90.00
_cell.angle_gamma   90.00
#
_symmetry.space_group_name_H-M   'P 1'
#
loop_
_entity.id
_entity.type
_entity.pdbx_description
1 polymer ?
#
loop_
_entity_poly.entity_id
_entity_poly.type
_entity_poly.pdbx_seq_one_letter_code
_entity_poly.pdbx_strand_id
1 'polypeptide(L)'
;MKTSLLDGKKPAHFDKHIIGNLLLNASTPELVRQEKLIIGIRNEDGEIYRLIGATKHNSFMNAVEELFDLGLTDELEDSDELVEGCDAIFSEVL
;
A
#
# COMPACT_ATOMS: atom_id res chain seq x y z
N MET A 1 3.66 -8.25 -7.30
CA MET A 1 3.81 -6.77 -7.24
C MET A 1 5.13 -6.43 -6.58
N LYS A 2 5.60 -5.18 -6.62
CA LYS A 2 6.77 -4.75 -5.84
C LYS A 2 6.31 -4.14 -4.53
N THR A 3 7.10 -4.27 -3.47
CA THR A 3 6.86 -3.55 -2.22
C THR A 3 8.16 -3.05 -1.62
N SER A 4 8.08 -1.97 -0.84
CA SER A 4 9.19 -1.48 -0.04
C SER A 4 8.70 -0.98 1.30
N LEU A 5 9.45 -1.31 2.36
CA LEU A 5 9.34 -0.66 3.65
C LEU A 5 10.16 0.64 3.58
N LEU A 6 9.55 1.77 3.95
CA LEU A 6 10.21 3.06 3.92
C LEU A 6 11.17 3.21 5.11
N ASP A 7 12.37 3.73 4.83
CA ASP A 7 13.41 3.87 5.85
C ASP A 7 12.97 4.76 7.01
N GLY A 8 13.35 4.38 8.23
CA GLY A 8 12.94 5.07 9.45
C GLY A 8 11.46 4.97 9.82
N LYS A 9 10.62 4.25 9.05
CA LYS A 9 9.20 4.06 9.35
C LYS A 9 8.94 2.76 10.09
N LYS A 10 8.14 2.85 11.15
CA LYS A 10 7.71 1.67 11.92
C LYS A 10 6.61 0.93 11.13
N PRO A 11 6.76 -0.39 10.90
CA PRO A 11 5.68 -1.18 10.32
C PRO A 11 4.45 -1.18 11.22
N ALA A 12 3.27 -1.11 10.60
CA ALA A 12 2.00 -1.33 11.30
C ALA A 12 1.94 -2.74 11.90
N HIS A 13 1.17 -2.92 12.97
CA HIS A 13 1.04 -4.23 13.61
C HIS A 13 0.45 -5.31 12.68
N PHE A 14 -0.35 -4.90 11.69
CA PHE A 14 -0.94 -5.76 10.67
C PHE A 14 -0.03 -6.03 9.46
N ASP A 15 1.19 -5.49 9.40
CA ASP A 15 2.09 -5.61 8.23
C ASP A 15 2.36 -7.06 7.83
N LYS A 16 2.44 -7.97 8.80
CA LYS A 16 2.65 -9.40 8.55
C LYS A 16 1.52 -10.03 7.73
N HIS A 17 0.28 -9.54 7.89
CA HIS A 17 -0.86 -10.02 7.11
C HIS A 17 -0.77 -9.54 5.66
N ILE A 18 -0.38 -8.28 5.44
CA ILE A 18 -0.16 -7.73 4.10
C ILE A 18 0.93 -8.51 3.35
N ILE A 19 2.08 -8.73 3.99
CA ILE A 19 3.19 -9.47 3.37
C ILE A 19 2.86 -10.96 3.16
N GLY A 20 2.01 -11.53 4.02
CA GLY A 20 1.61 -12.94 3.94
C GLY A 20 0.55 -13.25 2.89
N ASN A 21 -0.38 -12.32 2.65
CA ASN A 21 -1.53 -12.55 1.76
C ASN A 21 -1.28 -12.07 0.33
N LEU A 22 -0.42 -11.05 0.14
CA LEU A 22 -0.11 -10.53 -1.18
C LEU A 22 1.15 -11.16 -1.79
N LEU A 23 1.10 -11.45 -3.10
CA LEU A 23 2.28 -11.86 -3.87
C LEU A 23 3.22 -10.66 -4.13
N LEU A 24 4.03 -10.34 -3.13
CA LEU A 24 4.94 -9.19 -3.11
C LEU A 24 6.41 -9.59 -3.29
N ASN A 25 7.14 -8.81 -4.08
CA ASN A 25 8.58 -8.88 -4.21
C ASN A 25 9.19 -7.64 -3.57
N ALA A 26 10.10 -7.83 -2.60
CA ALA A 26 10.82 -6.73 -1.98
C ALA A 26 11.65 -5.96 -3.03
N SER A 27 11.61 -4.63 -2.96
CA SER A 27 12.34 -3.73 -3.84
C SER A 27 12.68 -2.42 -3.12
N THR A 28 13.36 -1.50 -3.81
CA THR A 28 13.65 -0.18 -3.24
C THR A 28 12.45 0.76 -3.44
N PRO A 29 12.28 1.80 -2.59
CA PRO A 29 11.18 2.74 -2.73
C PRO A 29 11.17 3.43 -4.11
N GLU A 30 12.33 3.71 -4.68
CA GLU A 30 12.47 4.32 -6.01
C GLU A 30 11.91 3.41 -7.10
N LEU A 31 12.20 2.11 -7.04
CA LEU A 31 11.71 1.13 -8.02
C LEU A 31 10.22 0.82 -7.85
N VAL A 32 9.67 0.96 -6.64
CA VAL A 32 8.23 0.83 -6.39
C VAL A 32 7.49 2.03 -7.00
N ARG A 33 7.97 3.26 -6.77
CA ARG A 33 7.35 4.50 -7.29
C ARG A 33 7.37 4.64 -8.82
N GLN A 34 8.13 3.79 -9.52
CA GLN A 34 8.14 3.72 -10.98
C GLN A 34 7.02 2.83 -11.54
N GLU A 35 6.29 2.09 -10.69
CA GLU A 35 5.13 1.32 -11.12
C GLU A 35 3.96 2.24 -11.50
N LYS A 36 3.02 1.70 -12.30
CA LYS A 36 1.92 2.48 -12.85
C LYS A 36 0.87 2.87 -11.83
N LEU A 37 0.68 2.00 -10.84
CA LEU A 37 -0.31 2.16 -9.77
C LEU A 37 0.38 1.90 -8.44
N ILE A 38 0.22 2.81 -7.49
CA ILE A 38 0.92 2.84 -6.21
C ILE A 38 -0.10 2.84 -5.09
N ILE A 39 0.07 1.92 -4.13
CA ILE A 39 -0.70 1.86 -2.90
C ILE A 39 0.23 2.25 -1.75
N GLY A 40 -0.17 3.26 -0.98
CA GLY A 40 0.45 3.60 0.30
C GLY A 40 -0.26 2.90 1.45
N ILE A 41 0.48 2.45 2.46
CA ILE A 41 -0.09 1.91 3.70
C ILE A 41 0.36 2.78 4.86
N ARG A 42 -0.58 3.33 5.64
CA ARG A 42 -0.27 4.06 6.88
C ARG A 42 -0.10 3.12 8.06
N ASN A 43 0.77 3.52 8.98
CA ASN A 43 0.90 2.90 10.30
C ASN A 43 0.04 3.66 11.33
N GLU A 44 0.12 3.24 12.59
CA GLU A 44 -0.63 3.83 13.71
C GLU A 44 -0.20 5.28 14.02
N ASP A 45 0.97 5.71 13.55
CA ASP A 45 1.44 7.09 13.67
C ASP A 45 0.92 7.98 12.52
N GLY A 46 0.10 7.42 11.63
CA GLY A 46 -0.43 8.12 10.45
C GLY A 46 0.60 8.29 9.34
N GLU A 47 1.74 7.60 9.39
CA GLU A 47 2.80 7.73 8.40
C GLU A 47 2.68 6.63 7.35
N ILE A 48 2.81 6.99 6.06
CA ILE A 48 3.01 5.96 5.02
C ILE A 48 4.33 5.25 5.33
N TYR A 49 4.23 3.97 5.70
CA TYR A 49 5.39 3.16 6.09
C TYR A 49 5.75 2.13 5.02
N ARG A 50 4.80 1.75 4.16
CA ARG A 50 4.99 0.79 3.07
C ARG A 50 4.38 1.33 1.79
N LEU A 51 5.10 1.08 0.69
CA LEU A 51 4.57 1.23 -0.67
C LEU A 51 4.40 -0.14 -1.30
N ILE A 52 3.33 -0.30 -2.09
CA ILE A 52 3.10 -1.44 -2.97
C ILE A 52 2.87 -0.89 -4.38
N GLY A 53 3.66 -1.36 -5.34
CA GLY A 53 3.59 -0.93 -6.73
C GLY A 53 3.09 -2.06 -7.64
N ALA A 54 2.09 -1.77 -8.44
CA ALA A 54 1.49 -2.69 -9.40
C ALA A 54 1.64 -2.19 -10.84
N THR A 55 2.16 -3.06 -11.71
CA THR A 55 2.31 -2.77 -13.15
C THR A 55 0.99 -2.86 -13.91
N LYS A 56 0.05 -3.69 -13.42
CA LYS A 56 -1.22 -4.04 -14.07
C LYS A 56 -2.40 -3.75 -13.15
N HIS A 57 -3.49 -3.23 -13.73
CA HIS A 57 -4.74 -2.94 -13.03
C HIS A 57 -5.29 -4.15 -12.26
N ASN A 58 -5.30 -5.36 -12.84
CA ASN A 58 -5.82 -6.54 -12.12
C ASN A 58 -5.02 -6.88 -10.86
N SER A 59 -3.71 -6.66 -10.86
CA SER A 59 -2.90 -6.88 -9.65
C SER A 59 -3.16 -5.80 -8.60
N PHE A 60 -3.41 -4.58 -9.03
CA PHE A 60 -3.82 -3.49 -8.16
C PHE A 60 -5.18 -3.77 -7.51
N MET A 61 -6.20 -4.12 -8.30
CA MET A 61 -7.54 -4.46 -7.78
C MET A 61 -7.50 -5.64 -6.82
N ASN A 62 -6.72 -6.68 -7.11
CA ASN A 62 -6.55 -7.79 -6.16
C ASN A 62 -5.89 -7.33 -4.85
N ALA A 63 -4.92 -6.41 -4.90
CA ALA A 63 -4.34 -5.85 -3.68
C ALA A 63 -5.36 -5.03 -2.87
N VAL A 64 -6.15 -4.20 -3.55
CA VAL A 64 -7.23 -3.40 -2.97
C VAL A 64 -8.26 -4.29 -2.27
N GLU A 65 -8.75 -5.34 -2.94
CA GLU A 65 -9.69 -6.31 -2.36
C GLU A 65 -9.13 -6.99 -1.11
N GLU A 66 -7.88 -7.46 -1.15
CA GLU A 66 -7.23 -8.10 0.00
C GLU A 66 -7.02 -7.12 1.17
N LEU A 67 -6.74 -5.84 0.90
CA LEU A 67 -6.59 -4.81 1.94
C LEU A 67 -7.94 -4.50 2.59
N PHE A 68 -9.04 -4.47 1.84
CA PHE A 68 -10.39 -4.40 2.40
C PHE A 68 -10.76 -5.64 3.21
N ASP A 69 -10.40 -6.84 2.75
CA ASP A 69 -10.64 -8.10 3.48
C ASP A 69 -9.84 -8.16 4.81
N LEU A 70 -8.71 -7.45 4.89
CA LEU A 70 -7.96 -7.23 6.12
C LEU A 70 -8.61 -6.20 7.07
N GLY A 71 -9.68 -5.54 6.64
CA GLY A 71 -10.41 -4.53 7.43
C GLY A 71 -9.83 -3.13 7.34
N LEU A 72 -8.94 -2.86 6.39
CA LEU A 72 -8.40 -1.52 6.15
C LEU A 72 -9.37 -0.69 5.30
N THR A 73 -9.27 0.62 5.40
CA THR A 73 -10.07 1.58 4.63
C THR A 73 -9.18 2.35 3.67
N ASP A 74 -9.65 2.55 2.44
CA ASP A 74 -8.99 3.41 1.47
C ASP A 74 -9.40 4.87 1.72
N GLU A 75 -8.42 5.70 2.10
CA GLU A 75 -8.60 7.13 2.33
C GLU A 75 -8.97 7.89 1.05
N LEU A 76 -8.69 7.31 -0.12
CA LEU A 76 -8.88 7.94 -1.42
C LEU A 76 -10.07 7.35 -2.21
N GLU A 77 -10.90 6.49 -1.62
CA GLU A 77 -11.99 5.80 -2.32
C GLU A 77 -12.92 6.74 -3.11
N ASP A 78 -13.19 7.93 -2.57
CA ASP A 78 -14.04 8.96 -3.16
C ASP A 78 -13.27 10.03 -3.97
N SER A 79 -11.98 9.80 -4.27
CA SER A 79 -11.08 10.77 -4.90
C SER A 79 -10.32 10.19 -6.09
N ASP A 80 -10.37 10.88 -7.23
CA ASP A 80 -9.53 10.57 -8.40
C ASP A 80 -8.13 11.24 -8.32
N GLU A 81 -7.84 12.01 -7.27
CA GLU A 81 -6.55 12.69 -7.10
C GLU A 81 -5.49 11.80 -6.46
N LEU A 82 -4.27 11.87 -6.99
CA LEU A 82 -3.09 11.26 -6.36
C LEU A 82 -2.73 12.03 -5.08
N VAL A 83 -2.71 11.33 -3.95
CA VAL A 83 -2.25 11.88 -2.66
C VAL A 83 -0.92 11.24 -2.30
N GLU A 84 0.08 12.07 -1.96
CA GLU A 84 1.45 11.62 -1.64
C GLU A 84 2.09 10.70 -2.71
N GLY A 85 1.63 10.82 -3.97
CA GLY A 85 2.07 9.99 -5.10
C GLY A 85 1.48 8.58 -5.11
N CYS A 86 0.38 8.35 -4.40
CA CYS A 86 -0.35 7.09 -4.33
C CYS A 86 -1.71 7.21 -5.02
N ASP A 87 -2.12 6.14 -5.70
CA ASP A 87 -3.44 5.95 -6.31
C ASP A 87 -4.48 5.45 -5.29
N ALA A 88 -4.01 4.83 -4.19
CA ALA A 88 -4.83 4.46 -3.04
C ALA A 88 -3.99 4.57 -1.77
N ILE A 89 -4.61 4.90 -0.63
CA ILE A 89 -3.93 4.93 0.67
C ILE A 89 -4.78 4.17 1.67
N PHE A 90 -4.23 3.07 2.20
CA PHE A 90 -4.91 2.25 3.18
C PHE A 90 -4.43 2.52 4.59
N SER A 91 -5.38 2.59 5.52
CA SER A 91 -5.13 2.70 6.95
C SER A 91 -6.17 1.91 7.74
N GLU A 92 -5.87 1.63 9.01
CA GLU A 92 -6.88 1.19 9.96
C GLU A 92 -7.65 2.42 10.45
N VAL A 93 -8.97 2.36 10.47
CA VAL A 93 -9.80 3.46 10.97
C VAL A 93 -9.59 3.58 12.49
N LEU A 94 -9.12 4.74 12.95
CA LEU A 94 -9.03 5.08 14.37
C LEU A 94 -10.41 5.36 14.99
#